data_AF-A0A139CXC5-F1
#
_entry.id   AF-A0A139CXC5-F1
#
_cell.length_a   1.000
_cell.length_b   1.000
_cell.length_c   1.000
_cell.angle_alpha   90.00
_cell.angle_beta   90.00
_cell.angle_gamma   90.00
#
_symmetry.space_group_name_H-M   'P 1'
#
loop_
_entity.id
_entity.type
_entity.pdbx_description
1 polymer ?
#
loop_
_entity_poly.entity_id
_entity_poly.type
_entity_poly.pdbx_seq_one_letter_code
_entity_poly.pdbx_strand_id
1 'polypeptide(L)'
;MQDNRCENMQNNSNSWDFWIDRGGTFTDIVALKPDGKLLTHKLLSDNPEQYEDAAIEGIRQILNLGKDETLPAEKIASIRMGTTVGTNALLERRGEPTVLVITERFRDILK
;
A
#
# COMPACT_ATOMS: atom_id res chain seq x y z
N MET A 1 -14.85 41.13 7.31
CA MET A 1 -15.47 39.81 7.04
C MET A 1 -14.33 38.91 6.60
N GLN A 2 -13.98 37.93 7.44
CA GLN A 2 -12.88 36.99 7.24
C GLN A 2 -13.28 35.96 6.19
N ASP A 3 -12.40 35.69 5.22
CA ASP A 3 -12.40 34.41 4.50
C ASP A 3 -11.03 33.75 4.73
N ASN A 4 -10.87 33.23 5.96
CA ASN A 4 -9.76 32.40 6.39
C ASN A 4 -9.98 30.97 5.88
N ARG A 5 -9.82 30.73 4.57
CA ARG A 5 -9.86 29.38 3.99
C ARG A 5 -8.48 28.88 3.51
N CYS A 6 -7.42 29.36 4.15
CA CYS A 6 -6.05 28.89 3.96
C CYS A 6 -5.35 28.61 5.30
N GLU A 7 -6.03 28.01 6.29
CA GLU A 7 -5.39 27.54 7.51
C GLU A 7 -6.00 26.20 7.92
N ASN A 8 -5.30 25.10 7.60
CA ASN A 8 -5.18 23.86 8.41
C ASN A 8 -4.71 22.67 7.56
N MET A 9 -3.48 22.74 7.04
CA MET A 9 -2.63 21.55 6.98
C MET A 9 -1.54 21.78 8.02
N GLN A 10 -1.88 21.52 9.28
CA GLN A 10 -0.86 21.34 10.30
C GLN A 10 -0.02 20.16 9.83
N ASN A 11 1.19 20.44 9.32
CA ASN A 11 2.22 19.44 9.21
C ASN A 11 2.40 18.86 10.62
N ASN A 12 1.89 17.65 10.86
CA ASN A 12 2.28 16.87 12.01
C ASN A 12 3.78 16.61 11.86
N SER A 13 4.60 17.50 12.41
CA SER A 13 6.06 17.44 12.36
C SER A 13 6.64 16.25 13.15
N ASN A 14 5.80 15.28 13.51
CA ASN A 14 6.15 14.10 14.29
C ASN A 14 5.54 12.79 13.75
N SER A 15 4.93 12.81 12.55
CA SER A 15 4.30 11.63 11.95
C SER A 15 4.99 11.15 10.69
N TRP A 16 4.86 9.86 10.41
CA TRP A 16 5.39 9.18 9.23
C TRP A 16 4.34 9.07 8.13
N ASP A 17 4.79 9.16 6.87
CA ASP A 17 3.98 8.77 5.71
C ASP A 17 4.64 7.59 4.99
N PHE A 18 3.83 6.63 4.56
CA PHE A 18 4.30 5.46 3.81
C PHE A 18 3.60 5.37 2.46
N TRP A 19 4.38 5.08 1.42
CA TRP A 19 3.91 4.64 0.11
C TRP A 19 4.46 3.25 -0.15
N ILE A 20 3.57 2.31 -0.45
CA ILE A 20 3.91 0.90 -0.59
C ILE A 20 3.43 0.43 -1.95
N ASP A 21 4.29 -0.22 -2.70
CA ASP A 21 3.94 -0.92 -3.94
C ASP A 21 4.22 -2.42 -3.77
N ARG A 22 3.14 -3.20 -3.60
CA ARG A 22 3.24 -4.65 -3.51
C ARG A 22 3.24 -5.27 -4.91
N GLY A 23 4.44 -5.69 -5.32
CA GLY A 23 4.70 -6.46 -6.54
C GLY A 23 4.38 -7.95 -6.44
N GLY A 24 4.74 -8.68 -7.49
CA GLY A 24 4.72 -10.15 -7.46
C GLY A 24 5.94 -10.75 -6.74
N THR A 25 7.12 -10.16 -6.91
CA THR A 25 8.37 -10.64 -6.28
C THR A 25 8.81 -9.78 -5.12
N PHE A 26 8.70 -8.46 -5.24
CA PHE A 26 9.16 -7.51 -4.23
C PHE A 26 8.07 -6.51 -3.86
N THR A 27 8.07 -6.15 -2.59
CA THR A 27 7.31 -5.03 -2.05
C THR A 27 8.26 -3.88 -1.81
N ASP A 28 8.02 -2.77 -2.50
CA ASP A 28 8.78 -1.54 -2.38
C ASP A 28 8.08 -0.58 -1.43
N ILE A 29 8.84 0.04 -0.52
CA ILE A 29 8.33 0.97 0.48
C ILE A 29 9.14 2.25 0.40
N VAL A 30 8.45 3.36 0.32
CA VAL A 30 9.00 4.70 0.52
C VAL A 30 8.37 5.26 1.79
N ALA A 31 9.20 5.74 2.71
CA ALA A 31 8.76 6.34 3.95
C ALA A 31 9.27 7.78 4.06
N LEU A 32 8.39 8.72 4.41
CA LEU A 32 8.76 10.06 4.81
C LEU A 32 8.83 10.10 6.33
N LYS A 33 10.04 10.36 6.84
CA LYS A 33 10.27 10.59 8.26
C LYS A 33 9.61 11.90 8.71
N PRO A 34 9.33 12.06 10.01
CA PRO A 34 8.86 13.34 10.54
C PRO A 34 9.85 14.50 10.33
N ASP A 35 11.14 14.21 10.22
CA ASP A 35 12.19 15.18 9.91
C ASP A 35 12.28 15.56 8.42
N GLY A 36 11.38 15.03 7.59
CA GLY A 36 11.30 15.28 6.15
C GLY A 36 12.24 14.43 5.30
N LYS A 37 13.05 13.53 5.89
CA LYS A 37 13.93 12.65 5.13
C LYS A 37 13.14 11.46 4.54
N LEU A 38 13.45 11.11 3.29
CA LEU A 38 12.94 9.90 2.66
C LEU A 38 13.82 8.69 2.98
N LEU A 39 13.17 7.57 3.25
CA LEU A 39 13.77 6.24 3.36
C LEU A 39 13.11 5.33 2.33
N THR A 40 13.89 4.39 1.81
CA THR A 40 13.40 3.36 0.89
C THR A 40 13.72 2.00 1.47
N HIS A 41 12.81 1.05 1.32
CA HIS A 41 13.02 -0.32 1.77
C HIS A 41 12.38 -1.30 0.79
N LYS A 42 13.00 -2.47 0.62
CA LYS A 42 12.55 -3.49 -0.32
C LYS A 42 12.57 -4.85 0.36
N LEU A 43 11.44 -5.54 0.33
CA LEU A 43 11.30 -6.90 0.84
C LEU A 43 10.80 -7.83 -0.25
N LEU A 44 11.00 -9.14 -0.08
CA LEU A 44 10.27 -10.13 -0.87
C LEU A 44 8.77 -9.99 -0.59
N SER A 45 7.93 -10.04 -1.62
CA SER A 45 6.48 -9.94 -1.46
C SER A 45 5.86 -11.16 -0.77
N ASP A 46 6.58 -12.28 -0.79
CA ASP A 46 6.20 -13.55 -0.16
C ASP A 46 7.42 -14.18 0.50
N ASN A 47 7.39 -14.31 1.83
CA ASN A 47 8.42 -14.97 2.64
C ASN A 47 7.82 -15.42 3.99
N PRO A 48 6.94 -16.43 3.97
CA PRO A 48 6.12 -16.81 5.13
C PRO A 48 6.93 -17.33 6.32
N GLU A 49 8.17 -17.78 6.10
CA GLU A 49 9.07 -18.21 7.17
C GLU A 49 9.54 -17.04 8.06
N GLN A 50 9.56 -15.82 7.50
CA GLN A 50 10.07 -14.63 8.18
C GLN A 50 8.95 -13.70 8.65
N TYR A 51 7.93 -13.49 7.81
CA TYR A 51 6.82 -12.57 8.04
C TYR A 51 5.57 -12.96 7.22
N GLU A 52 4.39 -12.65 7.74
CA GLU A 52 3.11 -12.92 7.06
C GLU A 52 2.80 -11.90 5.96
N ASP A 53 3.16 -10.63 6.16
CA ASP A 53 2.92 -9.56 5.20
C ASP A 53 4.13 -8.62 5.08
N ALA A 54 4.63 -8.50 3.86
CA ALA A 54 5.82 -7.70 3.54
C ALA A 54 5.64 -6.20 3.78
N ALA A 55 4.42 -5.67 3.62
CA ALA A 55 4.14 -4.25 3.84
C ALA A 55 4.19 -3.93 5.35
N ILE A 56 3.54 -4.77 6.17
CA ILE A 56 3.59 -4.63 7.63
C ILE A 56 5.03 -4.76 8.11
N GLU A 57 5.73 -5.82 7.70
CA GLU A 57 7.11 -6.05 8.12
C GLU A 57 8.03 -4.89 7.73
N GLY A 58 7.89 -4.36 6.52
CA GLY A 58 8.73 -3.26 6.09
C GLY A 58 8.48 -1.97 6.87
N ILE A 59 7.24 -1.69 7.29
CA ILE A 59 6.97 -0.59 8.24
C ILE A 59 7.66 -0.87 9.58
N ARG A 60 7.59 -2.10 10.11
CA ARG A 60 8.26 -2.46 11.37
C ARG A 60 9.77 -2.26 11.30
N GLN A 61 10.41 -2.71 10.23
CA GLN A 61 11.86 -2.55 10.04
C GLN A 61 12.26 -1.07 9.93
N ILE A 62 11.49 -0.24 9.22
CA ILE A 62 11.75 1.20 9.11
C ILE A 62 11.60 1.90 10.47
N LEU A 63 10.63 1.48 11.28
CA LEU A 63 10.40 1.99 12.63
C LEU A 63 11.30 1.35 13.69
N ASN A 64 12.16 0.39 13.32
CA ASN A 64 13.00 -0.41 14.22
C ASN A 64 12.23 -1.11 15.35
N LEU A 65 11.07 -1.68 15.02
CA LEU A 65 10.23 -2.42 15.98
C LEU A 65 10.63 -3.91 15.98
N GLY A 66 10.57 -4.57 17.15
CA GLY A 66 10.68 -6.02 17.26
C GLY A 66 9.54 -6.77 16.57
N LYS A 67 9.45 -8.11 16.65
CA LYS A 67 8.35 -8.87 16.00
C LYS A 67 6.98 -8.67 16.66
N ASP A 68 6.94 -8.55 17.98
CA ASP A 68 5.68 -8.57 18.75
C ASP A 68 5.21 -7.18 19.22
N GLU A 69 5.98 -6.13 18.93
CA GLU A 69 5.60 -4.75 19.27
C GLU A 69 4.34 -4.29 18.51
N THR A 70 3.56 -3.39 19.08
CA THR A 70 2.41 -2.84 18.35
C THR A 70 2.87 -1.72 17.42
N LEU A 71 2.34 -1.66 16.20
CA LEU A 71 2.60 -0.52 15.31
C LEU A 71 2.02 0.75 15.95
N PRO A 72 2.81 1.83 16.11
CA PRO A 72 2.36 3.06 16.76
C PRO A 72 1.52 3.88 15.79
N ALA A 73 0.24 3.53 15.66
CA ALA A 73 -0.70 4.15 14.72
C ALA A 73 -0.78 5.67 14.88
N GLU A 74 -0.64 6.18 16.11
CA GLU A 74 -0.62 7.60 16.42
C GLU A 74 0.57 8.36 15.82
N LYS A 75 1.64 7.65 15.42
CA LYS A 75 2.83 8.21 14.76
C LYS A 75 2.80 8.07 13.25
N ILE A 76 1.74 7.51 12.68
CA ILE A 76 1.61 7.30 11.23
C ILE A 76 0.49 8.21 10.73
N ALA A 77 0.84 9.20 9.90
CA ALA A 77 -0.14 10.09 9.29
C ALA A 77 -0.91 9.41 8.17
N SER A 78 -0.19 8.69 7.29
CA SER A 78 -0.84 7.97 6.20
C SER A 78 -0.05 6.76 5.72
N ILE A 79 -0.79 5.77 5.24
CA ILE A 79 -0.27 4.64 4.49
C ILE A 79 -1.02 4.59 3.16
N ARG A 80 -0.30 4.70 2.06
CA ARG A 80 -0.84 4.54 0.70
C ARG A 80 -0.30 3.24 0.13
N MET A 81 -1.19 2.30 -0.16
CA MET A 81 -0.84 1.01 -0.74
C MET A 81 -1.33 0.91 -2.18
N GLY A 82 -0.39 0.75 -3.10
CA GLY A 82 -0.59 0.26 -4.44
C GLY A 82 -0.20 -1.22 -4.52
N THR A 83 -0.82 -1.96 -5.43
CA THR A 83 -0.42 -3.32 -5.73
C THR A 83 -0.56 -3.61 -7.21
N THR A 84 0.33 -4.44 -7.74
CA THR A 84 0.28 -4.94 -9.11
C THR A 84 -0.31 -6.35 -9.21
N VAL A 85 -0.73 -6.96 -8.09
CA VAL A 85 -1.29 -8.32 -8.06
C VAL A 85 -2.53 -8.44 -8.96
N GLY A 86 -3.45 -7.48 -8.90
CA GLY A 86 -4.66 -7.49 -9.73
C GLY A 86 -4.37 -7.36 -11.23
N THR A 87 -3.42 -6.50 -11.59
CA THR A 87 -3.00 -6.32 -13.00
C THR A 87 -2.32 -7.58 -13.53
N ASN A 88 -1.43 -8.20 -12.74
CA ASN A 88 -0.75 -9.43 -13.13
C ASN A 88 -1.72 -10.60 -13.25
N ALA A 89 -2.68 -10.72 -12.32
CA ALA A 89 -3.75 -11.70 -12.40
C ALA A 89 -4.54 -11.58 -13.71
N LEU A 90 -4.84 -10.36 -14.16
CA LEU A 90 -5.49 -10.10 -15.45
C LEU A 90 -4.61 -10.51 -16.64
N LEU A 91 -3.35 -10.08 -16.65
CA LEU A 91 -2.41 -10.36 -17.75
C LEU A 91 -2.09 -11.85 -17.89
N GLU A 92 -1.93 -12.55 -16.76
CA GLU A 92 -1.62 -13.97 -16.69
C GLU A 92 -2.87 -14.85 -16.75
N ARG A 93 -4.06 -14.24 -16.85
CA ARG A 93 -5.37 -14.91 -16.85
C ARG A 93 -5.58 -15.83 -15.64
N ARG A 94 -5.03 -15.43 -14.49
CA ARG A 94 -5.18 -16.11 -13.20
C ARG A 94 -6.27 -15.40 -12.39
N GLY A 95 -7.53 -15.69 -12.70
CA GLY A 95 -8.68 -15.20 -11.95
C GLY A 95 -9.64 -16.34 -11.60
N GLU A 96 -10.61 -16.06 -10.75
CA GLU A 96 -11.67 -17.02 -10.43
C GLU A 96 -12.65 -17.20 -11.61
N PRO A 97 -13.22 -18.40 -11.81
CA PRO A 97 -14.24 -18.64 -12.82
C PRO A 97 -15.44 -17.68 -12.64
N THR A 98 -15.77 -16.94 -13.68
CA THR A 98 -16.84 -15.92 -13.67
C THR A 98 -17.80 -16.11 -14.85
N VAL A 99 -19.06 -15.73 -14.65
CA VAL A 99 -20.10 -15.79 -15.69
C VAL A 99 -20.52 -14.37 -16.05
N LEU A 100 -20.57 -14.07 -17.35
CA LEU A 100 -21.13 -12.83 -17.87
C LEU A 100 -22.63 -13.03 -18.16
N VAL A 101 -23.49 -12.29 -17.45
CA VAL A 101 -24.93 -12.19 -17.73
C VAL A 101 -25.21 -10.86 -18.40
N ILE A 102 -25.81 -10.90 -19.58
CA ILE A 102 -26.08 -9.73 -20.43
C ILE A 102 -27.47 -9.86 -21.04
N THR A 103 -28.03 -8.72 -21.46
CA THR A 103 -29.33 -8.67 -22.14
C THR A 103 -29.32 -9.49 -23.42
N GLU A 104 -30.47 -10.09 -23.73
CA GLU A 104 -30.67 -10.80 -24.99
C GLU A 104 -30.29 -9.86 -26.16
N ARG A 105 -29.59 -10.42 -27.17
CA ARG A 105 -29.09 -9.72 -28.36
C ARG A 105 -27.81 -8.88 -28.21
N PHE A 106 -27.09 -8.96 -27.08
CA PHE A 106 -25.82 -8.22 -26.86
C PHE A 106 -24.57 -9.12 -26.72
N ARG A 107 -24.65 -10.37 -27.18
CA ARG A 107 -23.61 -11.42 -27.00
C ARG A 107 -22.24 -11.05 -27.58
N ASP A 108 -22.21 -10.18 -28.56
CA ASP A 108 -21.07 -9.85 -29.41
C ASP A 108 -20.25 -8.65 -28.95
N ILE A 109 -20.64 -7.95 -27.88
CA ILE A 109 -19.95 -6.73 -27.39
C ILE A 109 -18.48 -6.96 -26.98
N LEU A 110 -18.12 -8.16 -26.51
CA LEU A 110 -16.77 -8.46 -26.00
C LEU A 110 -15.95 -9.37 -26.93
N LYS A 111 -16.34 -9.47 -28.21
CA LYS A 111 -15.59 -10.25 -29.20
C LYS A 111 -14.41 -9.48 -29.78
#